data_AF-A0A8J3WM22-F1
#
_entry.id   AF-A0A8J3WM22-F1
#
_cell.length_a   1.000
_cell.length_b   1.000
_cell.length_c   1.000
_cell.angle_alpha   90.00
_cell.angle_beta   90.00
_cell.angle_gamma   90.00
#
_symmetry.space_group_name_H-M   'P 1'
#
loop_
_entity.id
_entity.type
_entity.pdbx_description
1 polymer ?
#
loop_
_entity_poly.entity_id
_entity_poly.type
_entity_poly.pdbx_seq_one_letter_code
_entity_poly.pdbx_strand_id
1 'polypeptide(L)'
;MSLIRVPSPYAPGEPDWTLVARSLAQVIVMTVLLFMAGGVALSMIADARGPDRADERFAVIMGTAAKIANPDHRFHALAHDDDGWSEHLTLVGEPLTADDGISEDVPGRRVTYEITKDSSGAIDTVGAAPIGDSALDHSLMTIGERDQSQDAARSQTRKRLDALPAGMNAVALVEFEHPLATTQVADFTGRDDYCGMVTYVYQPFGGANENAISWNARMAPFEGHTKEHTPEPGCTKEPEEALAAFRSWTAELRPGDDAGLRGLSLTRARLAGAADKGLAYAFVAESWRVGDLRALLDDSRVRTVRVTDVAFNLS
;
A
#
# COMPACT_ATOMS: atom_id res chain seq x y z
N MET A 1 -80.60 -68.06 4.74
CA MET A 1 -79.72 -67.47 3.71
C MET A 1 -80.13 -66.00 3.58
N SER A 2 -79.52 -65.13 4.39
CA SER A 2 -79.84 -63.69 4.43
C SER A 2 -78.83 -62.93 3.58
N LEU A 3 -79.30 -62.22 2.57
CA LEU A 3 -78.51 -61.29 1.77
C LEU A 3 -78.44 -59.95 2.50
N ILE A 4 -77.26 -59.62 3.03
CA ILE A 4 -76.94 -58.32 3.62
C ILE A 4 -76.73 -57.33 2.46
N ARG A 5 -77.60 -56.33 2.34
CA ARG A 5 -77.40 -55.15 1.48
C ARG A 5 -76.54 -54.16 2.24
N VAL A 6 -75.30 -53.96 1.79
CA VAL A 6 -74.43 -52.88 2.23
C VAL A 6 -74.83 -51.61 1.45
N PRO A 7 -75.10 -50.46 2.11
CA PRO A 7 -75.26 -49.21 1.40
C PRO A 7 -73.88 -48.68 1.00
N SER A 8 -73.70 -48.39 -0.29
CA SER A 8 -72.55 -47.68 -0.82
C SER A 8 -72.69 -46.18 -0.50
N PRO A 9 -71.76 -45.54 0.22
CA PRO A 9 -71.82 -44.12 0.49
C PRO A 9 -70.69 -43.41 -0.26
N TYR A 10 -70.67 -43.44 -1.59
CA TYR A 10 -69.83 -42.52 -2.36
C TYR A 10 -70.53 -42.17 -3.68
N ALA A 11 -71.38 -41.15 -3.63
CA ALA A 11 -71.51 -40.26 -4.77
C ALA A 11 -70.20 -39.45 -4.86
N PRO A 12 -69.61 -39.25 -6.05
CA PRO A 12 -68.50 -38.31 -6.19
C PRO A 12 -69.10 -36.91 -5.98
N GLY A 13 -69.04 -36.43 -4.74
CA GLY A 13 -69.36 -35.04 -4.43
C GLY A 13 -68.47 -34.15 -5.28
N GLU A 14 -69.08 -33.16 -5.93
CA GLU A 14 -68.35 -32.08 -6.58
C GLU A 14 -67.23 -31.61 -5.64
N PRO A 15 -65.99 -31.46 -6.14
CA PRO A 15 -64.90 -30.99 -5.30
C PRO A 15 -65.35 -29.68 -4.68
N ASP A 16 -65.24 -29.59 -3.35
CA ASP A 16 -65.56 -28.37 -2.63
C ASP A 16 -64.56 -27.29 -3.05
N TRP A 17 -64.91 -26.56 -4.11
CA TRP A 17 -64.09 -25.52 -4.72
C TRP A 17 -63.78 -24.41 -3.73
N THR A 18 -64.58 -24.26 -2.66
CA THR A 18 -64.29 -23.31 -1.59
C THR A 18 -63.11 -23.77 -0.74
N LEU A 19 -63.00 -25.08 -0.50
CA LEU A 19 -61.91 -25.70 0.25
C LEU A 19 -60.62 -25.72 -0.58
N VAL A 20 -60.73 -26.00 -1.89
CA VAL A 20 -59.61 -25.93 -2.85
C VAL A 20 -59.10 -24.50 -3.02
N ALA A 21 -60.00 -23.51 -3.17
CA ALA A 21 -59.61 -22.11 -3.28
C ALA A 21 -58.94 -21.59 -2.00
N ARG A 22 -59.43 -22.01 -0.82
CA ARG A 22 -58.87 -21.61 0.47
C ARG A 22 -57.49 -22.21 0.72
N SER A 23 -57.29 -23.47 0.35
CA SER A 23 -55.98 -24.13 0.45
C SER A 23 -54.99 -23.58 -0.57
N LEU A 24 -55.42 -23.26 -1.81
CA LEU A 24 -54.57 -22.58 -2.79
C LEU A 24 -54.16 -21.18 -2.32
N ALA A 25 -55.09 -20.41 -1.77
CA ALA A 25 -54.80 -19.09 -1.20
C ALA A 25 -53.81 -19.17 -0.03
N GLN A 26 -53.94 -20.17 0.84
CA GLN A 26 -52.98 -20.41 1.93
C GLN A 26 -51.59 -20.75 1.41
N VAL A 27 -51.47 -21.58 0.37
CA VAL A 27 -50.18 -21.93 -0.25
C VAL A 27 -49.53 -20.70 -0.87
N ILE A 28 -50.28 -19.86 -1.58
CA ILE A 28 -49.76 -18.62 -2.18
C ILE A 28 -49.27 -17.68 -1.09
N VAL A 29 -50.07 -17.46 -0.04
CA VAL A 29 -49.69 -16.59 1.09
C VAL A 29 -48.44 -17.13 1.79
N MET A 30 -48.35 -18.45 2.04
CA MET A 30 -47.15 -19.04 2.64
C MET A 30 -45.92 -18.91 1.74
N THR A 31 -46.09 -19.08 0.43
CA THR A 31 -44.98 -18.96 -0.54
C THR A 31 -44.49 -17.52 -0.61
N VAL A 32 -45.39 -16.54 -0.65
CA VAL A 32 -45.04 -15.11 -0.60
C VAL A 32 -44.36 -14.77 0.72
N LEU A 33 -44.85 -15.27 1.86
CA LEU A 33 -44.21 -15.07 3.15
C LEU A 33 -42.84 -15.71 3.24
N LEU A 34 -42.63 -16.89 2.64
CA LEU A 34 -41.33 -17.56 2.55
C LEU A 34 -40.35 -16.80 1.65
N PHE A 35 -40.80 -16.27 0.51
CA PHE A 35 -39.99 -15.43 -0.36
C PHE A 35 -39.63 -14.10 0.32
N MET A 36 -40.57 -13.49 1.05
CA MET A 36 -40.32 -12.28 1.84
C MET A 36 -39.36 -12.55 2.99
N ALA A 37 -39.53 -13.66 3.73
CA ALA A 37 -38.64 -14.04 4.81
C ALA A 37 -37.24 -14.44 4.30
N GLY A 38 -37.16 -15.13 3.15
CA GLY A 38 -35.91 -15.45 2.47
C GLY A 38 -35.21 -14.20 1.92
N GLY A 39 -35.97 -13.25 1.38
CA GLY A 39 -35.47 -11.95 0.92
C GLY A 39 -34.94 -11.09 2.07
N VAL A 40 -35.64 -11.07 3.21
CA VAL A 40 -35.19 -10.37 4.43
C VAL A 40 -33.98 -11.08 5.06
N ALA A 41 -33.93 -12.41 5.04
CA ALA A 41 -32.76 -13.15 5.52
C ALA A 41 -31.53 -12.93 4.63
N LEU A 42 -31.71 -12.90 3.30
CA LEU A 42 -30.64 -12.53 2.37
C LEU A 42 -30.21 -11.06 2.54
N SER A 43 -31.16 -10.14 2.72
CA SER A 43 -30.85 -8.73 2.93
C SER A 43 -30.18 -8.50 4.26
N MET A 44 -30.48 -9.28 5.30
CA MET A 44 -29.78 -9.24 6.59
C MET A 44 -28.38 -9.88 6.52
N ILE A 45 -28.17 -10.91 5.68
CA ILE A 45 -26.83 -11.45 5.39
C ILE A 45 -26.02 -10.46 4.53
N ALA A 46 -26.68 -9.72 3.64
CA ALA A 46 -26.08 -8.63 2.88
C ALA A 46 -25.82 -7.40 3.77
N ASP A 47 -26.69 -7.04 4.72
CA ASP A 47 -26.46 -5.96 5.68
C ASP A 47 -25.39 -6.32 6.73
N ALA A 48 -25.30 -7.59 7.14
CA ALA A 48 -24.20 -8.09 7.97
C ALA A 48 -22.86 -8.08 7.22
N ARG A 49 -22.90 -8.11 5.89
CA ARG A 49 -21.79 -7.79 4.98
C ARG A 49 -21.95 -6.35 4.49
N GLY A 50 -21.92 -5.40 5.43
CA GLY A 50 -22.24 -4.00 5.15
C GLY A 50 -21.66 -3.47 3.83
N PRO A 51 -22.36 -2.55 3.16
CA PRO A 51 -21.86 -1.93 1.93
C PRO A 51 -20.48 -1.32 2.21
N ASP A 52 -19.52 -1.52 1.30
CA ASP A 52 -18.11 -1.05 1.34
C ASP A 52 -17.18 -1.65 2.41
N ARG A 53 -16.69 -2.89 2.21
CA ARG A 53 -15.45 -3.36 2.90
C ARG A 53 -14.55 -4.26 2.06
N ALA A 54 -15.09 -5.00 1.10
CA ALA A 54 -14.27 -5.80 0.19
C ALA A 54 -13.61 -4.92 -0.88
N ASP A 55 -14.39 -3.97 -1.41
CA ASP A 55 -14.03 -3.09 -2.53
C ASP A 55 -12.97 -2.05 -2.10
N GLU A 56 -13.06 -1.53 -0.87
CA GLU A 56 -12.00 -0.67 -0.30
C GLU A 56 -10.71 -1.43 0.01
N ARG A 57 -10.80 -2.72 0.33
CA ARG A 57 -9.61 -3.49 0.75
C ARG A 57 -8.60 -3.60 -0.39
N PHE A 58 -9.07 -3.91 -1.60
CA PHE A 58 -8.19 -4.04 -2.75
C PHE A 58 -7.43 -2.74 -2.97
N ALA A 59 -8.15 -1.61 -3.03
CA ALA A 59 -7.57 -0.28 -3.16
C ALA A 59 -6.54 0.03 -2.06
N VAL A 60 -6.87 -0.27 -0.80
CA VAL A 60 -6.00 -0.04 0.35
C VAL A 60 -4.72 -0.89 0.28
N ILE A 61 -4.86 -2.19 0.02
CA ILE A 61 -3.70 -3.11 -0.02
C ILE A 61 -2.82 -2.82 -1.23
N MET A 62 -3.40 -2.76 -2.42
CA MET A 62 -2.64 -2.58 -3.66
C MET A 62 -2.09 -1.16 -3.79
N GLY A 63 -2.85 -0.15 -3.35
CA GLY A 63 -2.38 1.24 -3.34
C GLY A 63 -1.19 1.42 -2.40
N THR A 64 -1.23 0.79 -1.22
CA THR A 64 -0.11 0.83 -0.28
C THR A 64 1.09 0.02 -0.78
N ALA A 65 0.84 -1.18 -1.34
CA ALA A 65 1.90 -2.01 -1.93
C ALA A 65 2.62 -1.30 -3.08
N ALA A 66 1.89 -0.55 -3.92
CA ALA A 66 2.46 0.25 -4.98
C ALA A 66 3.38 1.35 -4.45
N LYS A 67 2.96 2.07 -3.39
CA LYS A 67 3.81 3.07 -2.72
C LYS A 67 5.10 2.44 -2.15
N ILE A 68 4.99 1.28 -1.51
CA ILE A 68 6.16 0.55 -0.97
C ILE A 68 7.16 0.18 -2.07
N ALA A 69 6.63 -0.27 -3.21
CA ALA A 69 7.41 -0.77 -4.35
C ALA A 69 8.05 0.33 -5.20
N ASN A 70 7.60 1.58 -5.09
CA ASN A 70 8.06 2.71 -5.92
C ASN A 70 8.54 3.87 -5.00
N PRO A 71 9.67 3.70 -4.30
CA PRO A 71 10.23 4.71 -3.39
C PRO A 71 10.66 6.00 -4.10
N ASP A 72 10.80 5.95 -5.43
CA ASP A 72 11.16 7.05 -6.30
C ASP A 72 9.97 7.88 -6.78
N HIS A 73 8.76 7.60 -6.28
CA HIS A 73 7.55 8.32 -6.62
C HIS A 73 6.80 8.80 -5.37
N ARG A 74 6.25 10.01 -5.45
CA ARG A 74 5.29 10.55 -4.49
C ARG A 74 3.88 10.45 -5.06
N PHE A 75 3.09 9.53 -4.52
CA PHE A 75 1.68 9.38 -4.89
C PHE A 75 0.79 10.31 -4.06
N HIS A 76 0.04 11.16 -4.74
CA HIS A 76 -0.80 12.20 -4.11
C HIS A 76 -2.30 12.01 -4.39
N ALA A 77 -2.69 11.20 -5.38
CA ALA A 77 -4.08 10.86 -5.61
C ALA A 77 -4.27 9.36 -5.88
N LEU A 78 -5.46 8.89 -5.53
CA LEU A 78 -5.91 7.52 -5.70
C LEU A 78 -7.39 7.57 -6.10
N ALA A 79 -7.74 6.89 -7.19
CA ALA A 79 -9.10 6.63 -7.60
C ALA A 79 -9.33 5.12 -7.65
N HIS A 80 -10.48 4.68 -7.18
CA HIS A 80 -10.87 3.28 -7.19
C HIS A 80 -12.28 3.17 -7.79
N ASP A 81 -12.39 2.40 -8.87
CA ASP A 81 -13.63 2.17 -9.60
C ASP A 81 -13.86 0.65 -9.69
N ASP A 82 -15.11 0.21 -9.51
CA ASP A 82 -15.55 -1.18 -9.71
C ASP A 82 -16.69 -1.18 -10.73
N ASP A 83 -16.51 -1.88 -11.85
CA ASP A 83 -17.51 -2.01 -12.90
C ASP A 83 -18.36 -3.29 -12.81
N GLY A 84 -18.18 -4.06 -11.73
CA GLY A 84 -18.82 -5.34 -11.43
C GLY A 84 -18.14 -6.56 -12.07
N TRP A 85 -17.14 -6.34 -12.94
CA TRP A 85 -16.34 -7.40 -13.57
C TRP A 85 -14.85 -7.26 -13.26
N SER A 86 -14.39 -6.04 -13.00
CA SER A 86 -13.03 -5.70 -12.62
C SER A 86 -13.00 -4.55 -11.63
N GLU A 87 -12.06 -4.62 -10.69
CA GLU A 87 -11.71 -3.52 -9.79
C GLU A 87 -10.50 -2.80 -10.39
N HIS A 88 -10.61 -1.49 -10.59
CA HIS A 88 -9.59 -0.62 -11.14
C HIS A 88 -9.09 0.33 -10.07
N LEU A 89 -7.78 0.35 -9.88
CA LEU A 89 -7.10 1.27 -8.98
C LEU A 89 -6.16 2.15 -9.78
N THR A 90 -6.41 3.44 -9.80
CA THR A 90 -5.56 4.44 -10.43
C THR A 90 -4.83 5.24 -9.35
N LEU A 91 -3.50 5.21 -9.38
CA LEU A 91 -2.64 6.02 -8.54
C LEU A 91 -2.02 7.12 -9.40
N VAL A 92 -2.10 8.36 -8.94
CA VAL A 92 -1.43 9.49 -9.60
C VAL A 92 -0.34 10.00 -8.67
N GLY A 93 0.86 10.07 -9.22
CA GLY A 93 2.04 10.52 -8.52
C GLY A 93 2.96 11.32 -9.41
N GLU A 94 4.10 11.66 -8.86
CA GLU A 94 5.19 12.33 -9.55
C GLU A 94 6.53 11.72 -9.09
N PRO A 95 7.57 11.72 -9.94
CA PRO A 95 8.90 11.31 -9.52
C PRO A 95 9.37 12.17 -8.35
N LEU A 96 10.03 11.53 -7.39
CA LEU A 96 10.66 12.20 -6.27
C LEU A 96 11.80 13.07 -6.80
N THR A 97 11.62 14.38 -6.66
CA THR A 97 12.60 15.37 -7.13
C THR A 97 12.99 16.30 -6.00
N ALA A 98 14.19 16.85 -6.11
CA ALA A 98 14.66 17.86 -5.17
C ALA A 98 13.86 19.14 -5.40
N ASP A 99 13.21 19.62 -4.35
CA ASP A 99 12.40 20.85 -4.38
C ASP A 99 13.23 22.03 -3.87
N ASP A 100 13.15 23.18 -4.54
CA ASP A 100 13.75 24.45 -4.11
C ASP A 100 12.79 25.31 -3.26
N GLY A 101 11.57 24.81 -3.03
CA GLY A 101 10.50 25.51 -2.31
C GLY A 101 9.63 26.38 -3.23
N ILE A 102 9.85 26.34 -4.54
CA ILE A 102 9.02 26.99 -5.56
C ILE A 102 8.29 25.88 -6.32
N SER A 103 7.24 25.31 -5.71
CA SER A 103 6.41 24.32 -6.37
C SER A 103 5.51 25.00 -7.42
N GLU A 104 6.00 25.24 -8.62
CA GLU A 104 5.10 25.28 -9.77
C GLU A 104 4.73 23.84 -10.11
N ASP A 105 3.43 23.57 -10.14
CA ASP A 105 2.84 22.30 -10.56
C ASP A 105 3.21 22.09 -12.05
N VAL A 106 4.41 21.54 -12.32
CA VAL A 106 4.97 21.47 -13.67
C VAL A 106 4.13 20.50 -14.50
N PRO A 107 3.38 20.97 -15.52
CA PRO A 107 2.56 20.10 -16.33
C PRO A 107 3.46 19.11 -17.10
N GLY A 108 3.20 17.81 -16.94
CA GLY A 108 3.93 16.74 -17.64
C GLY A 108 4.83 15.86 -16.76
N ARG A 109 4.95 16.13 -15.45
CA ARG A 109 5.65 15.24 -14.50
C ARG A 109 4.78 14.19 -13.83
N ARG A 110 3.45 14.22 -14.05
CA ARG A 110 2.54 13.25 -13.44
C ARG A 110 2.67 11.89 -14.09
N VAL A 111 2.81 10.86 -13.26
CA VAL A 111 2.77 9.46 -13.66
C VAL A 111 1.46 8.87 -13.15
N THR A 112 0.81 8.09 -14.01
CA THR A 112 -0.41 7.35 -13.69
C THR A 112 -0.07 5.87 -13.65
N TYR A 113 -0.30 5.25 -12.50
CA TYR A 113 -0.16 3.83 -12.27
C TYR A 113 -1.55 3.22 -12.19
N GLU A 114 -1.83 2.23 -13.03
CA GLU A 114 -3.10 1.53 -13.05
C GLU A 114 -2.92 0.08 -12.60
N ILE A 115 -3.70 -0.33 -11.61
CA ILE A 115 -3.71 -1.70 -11.09
C ILE A 115 -5.13 -2.22 -11.28
N THR A 116 -5.28 -3.23 -12.12
CA THR A 116 -6.58 -3.84 -12.41
C THR A 116 -6.63 -5.24 -11.83
N LYS A 117 -7.75 -5.58 -11.20
CA LYS A 117 -8.08 -6.93 -10.75
C LYS A 117 -9.27 -7.43 -11.55
N ASP A 118 -9.08 -8.49 -12.31
CA ASP A 118 -10.17 -9.08 -13.09
C ASP A 118 -11.09 -9.99 -12.24
N SER A 119 -12.20 -10.41 -12.82
CA SER A 119 -13.18 -11.33 -12.19
C SER A 119 -12.60 -12.68 -11.72
N SER A 120 -11.43 -13.09 -12.23
CA SER A 120 -10.72 -14.29 -11.77
C SER A 120 -9.82 -14.02 -10.56
N GLY A 121 -9.68 -12.75 -10.18
CA GLY A 121 -8.74 -12.26 -9.18
C GLY A 121 -7.31 -12.12 -9.71
N ALA A 122 -7.10 -12.20 -11.02
CA ALA A 122 -5.80 -11.93 -11.62
C ALA A 122 -5.53 -10.42 -11.60
N ILE A 123 -4.28 -10.07 -11.34
CA ILE A 123 -3.85 -8.70 -11.13
C ILE A 123 -2.95 -8.31 -12.28
N ASP A 124 -3.28 -7.20 -12.93
CA ASP A 124 -2.46 -6.56 -13.94
C ASP A 124 -2.01 -5.18 -13.44
N THR A 125 -0.76 -4.84 -13.70
CA THR A 125 -0.12 -3.59 -13.28
C THR A 125 0.35 -2.84 -14.51
N VAL A 126 -0.55 -2.04 -15.09
CA VAL A 126 -0.29 -1.26 -16.31
C VAL A 126 0.25 0.11 -15.93
N GLY A 127 1.29 0.55 -16.64
CA GLY A 127 1.92 1.85 -16.37
C GLY A 127 2.83 1.87 -15.14
N ALA A 128 3.08 0.72 -14.51
CA ALA A 128 4.17 0.61 -13.56
C ALA A 128 5.49 0.94 -14.27
N ALA A 129 6.17 2.01 -13.85
CA ALA A 129 7.49 2.31 -14.37
C ALA A 129 8.38 1.06 -14.21
N PRO A 130 9.17 0.69 -15.22
CA PRO A 130 10.07 -0.43 -15.09
C PRO A 130 10.99 -0.18 -13.90
N ILE A 131 11.02 -1.16 -12.99
CA ILE A 131 11.93 -1.18 -11.86
C ILE A 131 13.36 -0.97 -12.38
N GLY A 132 14.09 -0.01 -11.81
CA GLY A 132 15.49 0.21 -12.18
C GLY A 132 15.72 1.28 -13.22
N ASP A 133 14.70 2.04 -13.63
CA ASP A 133 14.87 3.11 -14.61
C ASP A 133 15.21 4.47 -13.95
N SER A 134 15.09 4.60 -12.63
CA SER A 134 15.42 5.84 -11.90
C SER A 134 16.80 5.81 -11.24
N ALA A 135 17.39 6.99 -11.04
CA ALA A 135 18.66 7.14 -10.32
C ALA A 135 18.57 6.68 -8.85
N LEU A 136 17.37 6.78 -8.26
CA LEU A 136 17.12 6.27 -6.92
C LEU A 136 17.07 4.74 -6.91
N ASP A 137 16.41 4.11 -7.87
CA ASP A 137 16.39 2.65 -7.98
C ASP A 137 17.80 2.08 -8.15
N HIS A 138 18.61 2.66 -9.04
CA HIS A 138 20.01 2.26 -9.18
C HIS A 138 20.80 2.40 -7.87
N SER A 139 20.53 3.44 -7.08
CA SER A 139 21.17 3.62 -5.78
C SER A 139 20.70 2.57 -4.77
N LEU A 140 19.41 2.26 -4.74
CA LEU A 140 18.82 1.24 -3.87
C LEU A 140 19.30 -0.19 -4.21
N MET A 141 19.51 -0.51 -5.49
CA MET A 141 20.03 -1.80 -5.95
C MET A 141 21.43 -2.12 -5.43
N THR A 142 22.20 -1.08 -5.12
CA THR A 142 23.60 -1.19 -4.68
C THR A 142 23.79 -1.11 -3.16
N ILE A 143 22.70 -1.06 -2.39
CA ILE A 143 22.77 -1.13 -0.92
C ILE A 143 23.42 -2.45 -0.50
N GLY A 144 24.38 -2.37 0.41
CA GLY A 144 25.06 -3.55 0.93
C GLY A 144 26.21 -4.06 0.05
N GLU A 145 26.45 -3.47 -1.12
CA GLU A 145 27.64 -3.76 -1.91
C GLU A 145 28.91 -3.35 -1.14
N ARG A 146 29.86 -4.29 -1.03
CA ARG A 146 31.04 -4.15 -0.16
C ARG A 146 32.36 -4.31 -0.91
N ASP A 147 32.40 -3.77 -2.13
CA ASP A 147 33.58 -3.83 -3.00
C ASP A 147 34.74 -2.93 -2.51
N GLN A 148 34.46 -2.05 -1.54
CA GLN A 148 35.43 -1.10 -0.98
C GLN A 148 35.32 -1.04 0.55
N SER A 149 36.41 -0.63 1.20
CA SER A 149 36.41 -0.32 2.64
C SER A 149 35.51 0.89 2.93
N GLN A 150 35.01 0.98 4.16
CA GLN A 150 34.16 2.09 4.60
C GLN A 150 34.83 3.45 4.38
N ASP A 151 36.12 3.58 4.72
CA ASP A 151 36.87 4.82 4.53
C ASP A 151 37.00 5.23 3.06
N ALA A 152 37.18 4.25 2.16
CA ALA A 152 37.25 4.49 0.73
C ALA A 152 35.89 4.94 0.17
N ALA A 153 34.80 4.26 0.56
CA ALA A 153 33.44 4.60 0.15
C ALA A 153 33.04 6.00 0.64
N ARG A 154 33.36 6.34 1.90
CA ARG A 154 33.15 7.69 2.45
C ARG A 154 33.97 8.75 1.75
N SER A 155 35.25 8.48 1.49
CA SER A 155 36.13 9.44 0.79
C SER A 155 35.66 9.70 -0.64
N GLN A 156 35.22 8.66 -1.36
CA GLN A 156 34.63 8.80 -2.69
C GLN A 156 33.32 9.59 -2.65
N THR A 157 32.47 9.31 -1.66
CA THR A 157 31.21 10.03 -1.45
C THR A 157 31.46 11.51 -1.17
N ARG A 158 32.35 11.81 -0.23
CA ARG A 158 32.71 13.19 0.14
C ARG A 158 33.20 13.98 -1.08
N LYS A 159 34.09 13.38 -1.89
CA LYS A 159 34.56 13.99 -3.14
C LYS A 159 33.42 14.35 -4.11
N ARG A 160 32.38 13.50 -4.22
CA ARG A 160 31.22 13.80 -5.08
C ARG A 160 30.36 14.93 -4.51
N LEU A 161 30.09 14.91 -3.20
CA LEU A 161 29.31 15.95 -2.55
C LEU A 161 30.03 17.31 -2.50
N ASP A 162 31.35 17.31 -2.42
CA ASP A 162 32.18 18.54 -2.44
C ASP A 162 32.13 19.26 -3.80
N ALA A 163 31.76 18.56 -4.86
CA ALA A 163 31.57 19.15 -6.19
C ALA A 163 30.23 19.89 -6.34
N LEU A 164 29.30 19.70 -5.40
CA LEU A 164 27.99 20.34 -5.41
C LEU A 164 27.97 21.56 -4.47
N PRO A 165 27.15 22.61 -4.72
CA PRO A 165 26.98 23.71 -3.78
C PRO A 165 26.36 23.26 -2.45
N ALA A 166 26.87 23.74 -1.32
CA ALA A 166 26.41 23.30 0.01
C ALA A 166 24.93 23.66 0.31
N GLY A 167 24.43 24.76 -0.24
CA GLY A 167 23.07 25.24 -0.04
C GLY A 167 22.03 24.65 -1.00
N MET A 168 22.44 23.76 -1.90
CA MET A 168 21.55 23.09 -2.86
C MET A 168 20.71 22.04 -2.14
N ASN A 169 19.42 21.95 -2.46
CA ASN A 169 18.57 20.86 -2.00
C ASN A 169 18.79 19.63 -2.89
N ALA A 170 18.72 18.45 -2.29
CA ALA A 170 18.98 17.19 -2.97
C ALA A 170 18.01 16.11 -2.49
N VAL A 171 17.72 15.17 -3.37
CA VAL A 171 17.23 13.85 -2.99
C VAL A 171 18.44 12.94 -2.86
N ALA A 172 18.55 12.24 -1.73
CA ALA A 172 19.67 11.35 -1.50
C ALA A 172 19.27 10.08 -0.77
N LEU A 173 19.89 8.96 -1.16
CA LEU A 173 19.87 7.72 -0.41
C LEU A 173 21.04 7.73 0.59
N VAL A 174 20.73 7.61 1.87
CA VAL A 174 21.71 7.51 2.97
C VAL A 174 21.75 6.06 3.44
N GLU A 175 22.86 5.38 3.18
CA GLU A 175 23.08 3.98 3.54
C GLU A 175 23.75 3.89 4.91
N PHE A 176 23.24 3.03 5.79
CA PHE A 176 23.87 2.74 7.07
C PHE A 176 24.98 1.68 6.94
N GLU A 177 26.04 1.80 7.75
CA GLU A 177 27.13 0.82 7.80
C GLU A 177 26.64 -0.54 8.32
N HIS A 178 25.72 -0.51 9.28
CA HIS A 178 24.96 -1.67 9.72
C HIS A 178 23.48 -1.28 9.79
N PRO A 179 22.56 -2.19 9.45
CA PRO A 179 21.14 -1.91 9.59
C PRO A 179 20.81 -1.49 11.01
N LEU A 180 20.04 -0.42 11.14
CA LEU A 180 19.70 0.18 12.43
C LEU A 180 18.30 -0.27 12.86
N ALA A 181 18.15 -0.61 14.13
CA ALA A 181 16.84 -0.73 14.75
C ALA A 181 16.16 0.65 14.84
N THR A 182 14.84 0.66 14.90
CA THR A 182 14.05 1.90 14.89
C THR A 182 14.42 2.91 15.96
N THR A 183 14.75 2.47 17.18
CA THR A 183 15.22 3.35 18.24
C THR A 183 16.56 4.00 17.89
N GLN A 184 17.46 3.27 17.21
CA GLN A 184 18.74 3.81 16.75
C GLN A 184 18.56 4.78 15.57
N VAL A 185 17.52 4.57 14.74
CA VAL A 185 17.11 5.51 13.70
C VAL A 185 16.55 6.77 14.34
N ALA A 186 15.67 6.67 15.34
CA ALA A 186 15.15 7.80 16.10
C ALA A 186 16.26 8.60 16.80
N ASP A 187 17.25 7.93 17.39
CA ASP A 187 18.43 8.57 17.95
C ASP A 187 19.32 9.24 16.88
N PHE A 188 19.27 8.77 15.63
CA PHE A 188 20.00 9.33 14.50
C PHE A 188 19.28 10.56 13.92
N THR A 189 17.98 10.45 13.64
CA THR A 189 17.15 11.49 13.00
C THR A 189 16.57 12.51 13.97
N GLY A 190 16.50 12.19 15.27
CA GLY A 190 15.95 13.06 16.33
C GLY A 190 16.81 14.27 16.69
N ARG A 191 17.89 14.55 15.94
CA ARG A 191 18.60 15.83 16.01
C ARG A 191 17.80 16.81 15.15
N ASP A 192 17.38 17.94 15.73
CA ASP A 192 16.36 18.87 15.19
C ASP A 192 16.52 19.30 13.72
N ASP A 193 17.70 19.11 13.12
CA ASP A 193 18.03 19.48 11.74
C ASP A 193 17.61 18.44 10.67
N TYR A 194 17.16 17.23 11.07
CA TYR A 194 16.91 16.09 10.17
C TYR A 194 15.44 15.61 10.15
N CYS A 195 14.54 16.51 10.51
CA CYS A 195 13.11 16.27 10.62
C CYS A 195 12.38 16.36 9.27
N GLY A 196 11.55 15.36 9.00
CA GLY A 196 10.56 15.40 7.92
C GLY A 196 11.03 14.79 6.60
N MET A 197 10.06 14.17 5.91
CA MET A 197 10.19 13.56 4.57
C MET A 197 11.35 12.56 4.45
N VAL A 198 11.29 11.53 5.29
CA VAL A 198 12.23 10.42 5.25
C VAL A 198 11.49 9.14 4.89
N THR A 199 11.96 8.45 3.86
CA THR A 199 11.47 7.12 3.51
C THR A 199 12.49 6.06 3.94
N TYR A 200 12.11 5.18 4.86
CA TYR A 200 12.99 4.14 5.38
C TYR A 200 13.01 2.92 4.47
N VAL A 201 14.20 2.37 4.23
CA VAL A 201 14.40 1.14 3.45
C VAL A 201 14.59 -0.03 4.42
N TYR A 202 13.53 -0.82 4.61
CA TYR A 202 13.52 -1.98 5.51
C TYR A 202 14.09 -3.24 4.87
N GLN A 203 14.10 -3.29 3.54
CA GLN A 203 14.80 -4.32 2.79
C GLN A 203 15.27 -3.73 1.46
N PRO A 204 16.56 -3.89 1.08
CA PRO A 204 17.02 -3.49 -0.24
C PRO A 204 16.40 -4.37 -1.34
N PHE A 205 16.68 -4.04 -2.60
CA PHE A 205 16.34 -4.90 -3.73
C PHE A 205 16.85 -6.32 -3.49
N GLY A 206 16.04 -7.30 -3.87
CA GLY A 206 16.50 -8.68 -3.94
C GLY A 206 17.23 -8.94 -5.25
N GLY A 207 17.22 -10.18 -5.73
CA GLY A 207 17.64 -10.48 -7.10
C GLY A 207 16.82 -9.69 -8.14
N ALA A 208 17.07 -9.95 -9.44
CA ALA A 208 16.57 -9.15 -10.56
C ALA A 208 15.05 -8.87 -10.63
N ASN A 209 14.20 -9.53 -9.84
CA ASN A 209 12.74 -9.41 -9.86
C ASN A 209 12.13 -8.99 -8.51
N GLU A 210 12.92 -8.50 -7.56
CA GLU A 210 12.48 -8.22 -6.20
C GLU A 210 12.70 -6.75 -5.82
N ASN A 211 11.61 -6.02 -5.64
CA ASN A 211 11.66 -4.61 -5.24
C ASN A 211 12.23 -4.43 -3.82
N ALA A 212 12.80 -3.25 -3.59
CA ALA A 212 13.06 -2.77 -2.24
C ALA A 212 11.74 -2.64 -1.48
N ILE A 213 11.80 -2.81 -0.15
CA ILE A 213 10.67 -2.58 0.74
C ILE A 213 10.96 -1.28 1.47
N SER A 214 10.25 -0.24 1.05
CA SER A 214 10.35 1.10 1.60
C SER A 214 9.06 1.50 2.31
N TRP A 215 9.16 2.33 3.36
CA TRP A 215 7.99 2.82 4.09
C TRP A 215 8.28 4.13 4.82
N ASN A 216 7.27 4.99 4.91
CA ASN A 216 7.26 6.15 5.80
C ASN A 216 5.88 6.30 6.46
N ALA A 217 5.78 7.11 7.51
CA ALA A 217 4.51 7.31 8.22
C ALA A 217 3.36 7.84 7.33
N ARG A 218 3.67 8.51 6.21
CA ARG A 218 2.69 9.04 5.25
C ARG A 218 2.21 8.00 4.22
N MET A 219 2.87 6.84 4.14
CA MET A 219 2.43 5.70 3.33
C MET A 219 1.34 4.87 4.02
N ALA A 220 0.98 5.19 5.27
CA ALA A 220 -0.12 4.56 5.98
C ALA A 220 -1.38 4.48 5.08
N PRO A 221 -2.11 3.36 5.14
CA PRO A 221 -3.21 3.08 4.21
C PRO A 221 -4.21 4.23 4.18
N PHE A 222 -4.84 4.43 3.01
CA PHE A 222 -5.94 5.35 2.81
C PHE A 222 -7.07 4.99 3.79
N GLU A 223 -7.09 5.63 4.96
CA GLU A 223 -8.33 5.86 5.67
C GLU A 223 -8.97 7.07 4.98
N GLY A 224 -10.23 6.93 4.56
CA GLY A 224 -11.05 7.97 3.89
C GLY A 224 -11.34 9.19 4.76
N HIS A 225 -10.35 9.68 5.51
CA HIS A 225 -10.40 10.88 6.29
C HIS A 225 -9.28 11.78 5.81
N THR A 226 -9.68 12.94 5.33
CA THR A 226 -8.94 14.20 5.45
C THR A 226 -8.07 14.21 6.71
N LYS A 227 -6.83 13.72 6.61
CA LYS A 227 -5.78 13.92 7.62
C LYS A 227 -5.20 15.32 7.50
N GLU A 228 -6.07 16.31 7.26
CA GLU A 228 -5.68 17.72 7.27
C GLU A 228 -5.27 18.15 8.70
N HIS A 229 -5.57 17.35 9.73
CA HIS A 229 -5.38 17.71 11.14
C HIS A 229 -4.74 16.62 12.04
N THR A 230 -4.09 15.59 11.49
CA THR A 230 -3.24 14.74 12.35
C THR A 230 -1.96 15.50 12.63
N PRO A 231 -1.60 15.79 13.90
CA PRO A 231 -0.32 16.43 14.20
C PRO A 231 0.79 15.61 13.55
N GLU A 232 1.68 16.26 12.80
CA GLU A 232 2.86 15.56 12.31
C GLU A 232 3.56 14.91 13.50
N PRO A 233 3.95 13.63 13.37
CA PRO A 233 4.74 12.97 14.41
C PRO A 233 5.91 13.87 14.79
N GLY A 234 6.13 14.08 16.09
CA GLY A 234 7.39 14.69 16.51
C GLY A 234 8.55 13.86 15.94
N CYS A 235 9.59 14.49 15.40
CA CYS A 235 10.62 13.80 14.61
C CYS A 235 11.29 12.62 15.32
N THR A 236 11.37 12.69 16.65
CA THR A 236 11.90 11.63 17.50
C THR A 236 11.02 10.39 17.54
N LYS A 237 9.70 10.53 17.32
CA LYS A 237 8.75 9.43 17.31
C LYS A 237 8.43 8.90 15.91
N GLU A 238 8.71 9.68 14.88
CA GLU A 238 8.36 9.34 13.49
C GLU A 238 8.86 7.94 13.08
N PRO A 239 10.11 7.50 13.36
CA PRO A 239 10.56 6.18 12.95
C PRO A 239 9.78 5.05 13.63
N GLU A 240 9.46 5.22 14.91
CA GLU A 240 8.70 4.25 15.71
C GLU A 240 7.26 4.14 15.24
N GLU A 241 6.63 5.27 14.98
CA GLU A 241 5.27 5.35 14.44
C GLU A 241 5.20 4.79 13.01
N ALA A 242 6.19 5.08 12.17
CA ALA A 242 6.30 4.53 10.82
C ALA A 242 6.41 3.00 10.85
N LEU A 243 7.31 2.43 11.66
CA LEU A 243 7.42 0.97 11.76
C LEU A 243 6.16 0.32 12.35
N ALA A 244 5.53 0.96 13.34
CA ALA A 244 4.28 0.46 13.92
C ALA A 244 3.16 0.43 12.86
N ALA A 245 3.04 1.48 12.05
CA ALA A 245 2.08 1.54 10.95
C ALA A 245 2.39 0.47 9.88
N PHE A 246 3.66 0.27 9.53
CA PHE A 246 4.06 -0.77 8.59
C PHE A 246 3.70 -2.17 9.11
N ARG A 247 4.00 -2.46 10.38
CA ARG A 247 3.63 -3.72 11.04
C ARG A 247 2.11 -3.94 11.04
N SER A 248 1.35 -2.89 11.36
CA SER A 248 -0.12 -2.96 11.33
C SER A 248 -0.63 -3.34 9.94
N TRP A 249 -0.17 -2.62 8.91
CA TRP A 249 -0.58 -2.90 7.53
C TRP A 249 -0.16 -4.31 7.08
N THR A 250 1.08 -4.75 7.38
CA THR A 250 1.52 -6.11 7.00
C THR A 250 0.71 -7.22 7.69
N ALA A 251 0.22 -6.99 8.92
CA ALA A 251 -0.61 -7.94 9.64
C ALA A 251 -2.02 -8.10 9.02
N GLU A 252 -2.47 -7.13 8.22
CA GLU A 252 -3.73 -7.21 7.49
C GLU A 252 -3.63 -8.03 6.22
N LEU A 253 -2.42 -8.35 5.73
CA LEU A 253 -2.22 -9.11 4.49
C LEU A 253 -2.71 -10.56 4.62
N ARG A 254 -3.45 -11.01 3.60
CA ARG A 254 -4.05 -12.34 3.51
C ARG A 254 -3.35 -13.17 2.44
N PRO A 255 -3.43 -14.52 2.49
CA PRO A 255 -2.90 -15.37 1.43
C PRO A 255 -3.46 -15.04 0.03
N GLY A 256 -4.68 -14.53 -0.06
CA GLY A 256 -5.29 -14.10 -1.33
C GLY A 256 -4.59 -12.91 -1.99
N ASP A 257 -3.80 -12.12 -1.25
CA ASP A 257 -3.14 -10.92 -1.78
C ASP A 257 -1.80 -11.24 -2.47
N ASP A 258 -1.26 -12.46 -2.28
CA ASP A 258 0.06 -12.87 -2.78
C ASP A 258 0.18 -12.83 -4.32
N ALA A 259 -0.93 -12.93 -5.05
CA ALA A 259 -0.94 -12.76 -6.50
C ALA A 259 -0.66 -11.30 -6.90
N GLY A 260 -1.39 -10.36 -6.30
CA GLY A 260 -1.22 -8.93 -6.58
C GLY A 260 0.11 -8.38 -6.11
N LEU A 261 0.55 -8.78 -4.92
CA LEU A 261 1.87 -8.40 -4.42
C LEU A 261 2.99 -8.82 -5.37
N ARG A 262 2.89 -10.01 -5.99
CA ARG A 262 3.90 -10.48 -6.97
C ARG A 262 3.91 -9.65 -8.24
N GLY A 263 2.77 -9.10 -8.68
CA GLY A 263 2.70 -8.14 -9.78
C GLY A 263 3.46 -6.83 -9.52
N LEU A 264 3.76 -6.55 -8.25
CA LEU A 264 4.58 -5.43 -7.79
C LEU A 264 5.97 -5.86 -7.30
N SER A 265 6.42 -7.08 -7.64
CA SER A 265 7.70 -7.63 -7.17
C SER A 265 7.85 -7.70 -5.64
N LEU A 266 6.73 -7.84 -4.94
CA LEU A 266 6.62 -8.02 -3.49
C LEU A 266 6.06 -9.41 -3.16
N THR A 267 6.26 -9.85 -1.91
CA THR A 267 5.57 -11.04 -1.36
C THR A 267 5.20 -10.80 0.09
N ARG A 268 4.11 -11.40 0.57
CA ARG A 268 3.70 -11.28 1.98
C ARG A 268 4.78 -11.80 2.93
N ALA A 269 5.49 -12.85 2.55
CA ALA A 269 6.59 -13.40 3.35
C ALA A 269 7.75 -12.39 3.52
N ARG A 270 8.14 -11.69 2.45
CA ARG A 270 9.18 -10.65 2.51
C ARG A 270 8.71 -9.44 3.33
N LEU A 271 7.48 -8.98 3.10
CA LEU A 271 6.88 -7.86 3.85
C LEU A 271 6.79 -8.16 5.35
N ALA A 272 6.27 -9.34 5.72
CA ALA A 272 6.21 -9.79 7.10
C ALA A 272 7.61 -9.92 7.73
N GLY A 273 8.58 -10.46 6.98
CA GLY A 273 9.97 -10.58 7.45
C GLY A 273 10.65 -9.22 7.66
N ALA A 274 10.39 -8.23 6.80
CA ALA A 274 10.88 -6.87 6.95
C ALA A 274 10.25 -6.18 8.17
N ALA A 275 8.93 -6.31 8.34
CA ALA A 275 8.19 -5.76 9.47
C ALA A 275 8.60 -6.39 10.81
N ASP A 276 8.82 -7.71 10.84
CA ASP A 276 9.28 -8.43 12.03
C ASP A 276 10.66 -7.94 12.47
N LYS A 277 11.64 -7.95 11.56
CA LYS A 277 13.01 -7.49 11.83
C LYS A 277 13.05 -6.02 12.25
N GLY A 278 12.29 -5.16 11.58
CA GLY A 278 12.25 -3.73 11.87
C GLY A 278 13.60 -3.03 11.76
N LEU A 279 14.46 -3.48 10.83
CA LEU A 279 15.78 -2.93 10.59
C LEU A 279 15.77 -2.01 9.37
N ALA A 280 16.17 -0.76 9.54
CA ALA A 280 16.39 0.16 8.43
C ALA A 280 17.83 -0.01 7.90
N TYR A 281 17.96 -0.34 6.61
CA TYR A 281 19.25 -0.47 5.92
C TYR A 281 19.73 0.88 5.38
N ALA A 282 18.79 1.74 5.02
CA ALA A 282 19.02 3.06 4.49
C ALA A 282 17.78 3.92 4.74
N PHE A 283 17.89 5.21 4.44
CA PHE A 283 16.74 6.08 4.27
C PHE A 283 16.93 7.01 3.08
N VAL A 284 15.81 7.45 2.50
CA VAL A 284 15.77 8.47 1.45
C VAL A 284 15.50 9.81 2.12
N ALA A 285 16.43 10.74 1.98
CA ALA A 285 16.32 12.13 2.39
C ALA A 285 15.70 12.93 1.25
N GLU A 286 14.49 13.46 1.45
CA GLU A 286 13.79 14.25 0.45
C GLU A 286 14.07 15.75 0.68
N SER A 287 14.72 16.39 -0.30
CA SER A 287 15.02 17.83 -0.30
C SER A 287 15.93 18.32 0.83
N TRP A 288 16.90 17.52 1.27
CA TRP A 288 17.89 17.94 2.26
C TRP A 288 19.02 18.74 1.61
N ARG A 289 19.65 19.65 2.36
CA ARG A 289 20.79 20.41 1.82
C ARG A 289 22.00 19.50 1.66
N VAL A 290 22.74 19.71 0.58
CA VAL A 290 23.99 18.99 0.32
C VAL A 290 25.00 19.17 1.48
N GLY A 291 25.05 20.35 2.10
CA GLY A 291 25.90 20.59 3.27
C GLY A 291 25.57 19.66 4.44
N ASP A 292 24.28 19.45 4.71
CA ASP A 292 23.80 18.60 5.80
C ASP A 292 24.06 17.13 5.47
N LEU A 293 23.83 16.73 4.21
CA LEU A 293 24.18 15.40 3.69
C LEU A 293 25.68 15.09 3.81
N ARG A 294 26.57 16.08 3.65
CA ARG A 294 28.00 15.90 3.89
C ARG A 294 28.32 15.66 5.35
N ALA A 295 27.68 16.40 6.26
CA ALA A 295 27.88 16.27 7.69
C ALA A 295 27.50 14.87 8.21
N LEU A 296 26.55 14.19 7.56
CA LEU A 296 26.19 12.81 7.88
C LEU A 296 27.38 11.83 7.76
N LEU A 297 28.34 12.09 6.86
CA LEU A 297 29.50 11.20 6.67
C LEU A 297 30.47 11.20 7.86
N ASP A 298 30.34 12.16 8.78
CA ASP A 298 31.13 12.20 10.01
C ASP A 298 30.52 11.29 11.10
N ASP A 299 29.26 10.84 10.95
CA ASP A 299 28.66 9.84 11.83
C ASP A 299 29.11 8.43 11.44
N SER A 300 29.67 7.70 12.41
CA SER A 300 30.22 6.36 12.18
C SER A 300 29.17 5.34 11.69
N ARG A 301 27.88 5.62 11.90
CA ARG A 301 26.76 4.80 11.44
C ARG A 301 26.46 4.93 9.95
N VAL A 302 26.91 6.00 9.28
CA VAL A 302 26.63 6.26 7.85
C VAL A 302 27.74 5.71 6.97
N ARG A 303 27.42 4.84 6.02
CA ARG A 303 28.39 4.24 5.09
C ARG A 303 28.59 5.10 3.86
N THR A 304 27.50 5.37 3.15
CA THR A 304 27.49 6.18 1.93
C THR A 304 26.29 7.13 1.90
N VAL A 305 26.42 8.17 1.11
CA VAL A 305 25.34 9.09 0.74
C VAL A 305 25.34 9.20 -0.79
N ARG A 306 24.24 8.84 -1.44
CA ARG A 306 24.13 8.82 -2.89
C ARG A 306 23.07 9.82 -3.31
N VAL A 307 23.51 10.95 -3.87
CA VAL A 307 22.62 11.97 -4.42
C VAL A 307 22.02 11.44 -5.72
N THR A 308 20.70 11.46 -5.81
CA THR A 308 19.92 10.93 -6.94
C THR A 308 19.27 12.03 -7.76
N ASP A 309 18.99 13.18 -7.13
CA ASP A 309 18.51 14.39 -7.78
C ASP A 309 18.95 15.65 -7.02
N VAL A 310 19.02 16.80 -7.71
CA VAL A 310 19.39 18.09 -7.12
C VAL A 310 18.57 19.25 -7.68
N ALA A 311 18.20 20.19 -6.82
CA ALA A 311 17.47 21.40 -7.21
C ALA A 311 18.48 22.51 -7.54
N PHE A 312 18.66 22.80 -8.82
CA PHE A 312 19.49 23.94 -9.24
C PHE A 312 18.77 25.25 -8.95
N ASN A 313 19.01 25.84 -7.79
CA ASN A 313 18.65 27.22 -7.57
C ASN A 313 19.65 28.11 -8.34
N LEU A 314 19.20 28.66 -9.48
CA LEU A 314 19.96 29.61 -10.30
C LEU A 314 19.78 31.07 -9.84
N SER A 315 19.13 31.33 -8.69
CA SER A 315 18.94 32.68 -8.14
C SER A 315 20.25 33.32 -7.67
#